data_AF-A0A832BS66-F1
#
_entry.id   AF-A0A832BS66-F1
#
_cell.length_a   1.000
_cell.length_b   1.000
_cell.length_c   1.000
_cell.angle_alpha   90.00
_cell.angle_beta   90.00
_cell.angle_gamma   90.00
#
_symmetry.space_group_name_H-M   'P 1'
#
loop_
_entity.id
_entity.type
_entity.pdbx_description
1 polymer ?
#
loop_
_entity_poly.entity_id
_entity_poly.type
_entity_poly.pdbx_seq_one_letter_code
_entity_poly.pdbx_strand_id
1 'polypeptide(L)'
;MGSHSIGRKQNLKARSAEYLPDRYLQLNHTLKTQTLLYSQQTIIFMRIIILGFVFLASVKFTFSQNCDCRSEFLGVKAYMEKNHPGFNSDIKSPEEPSYKKFTDELLSQVENDKTGKYCLVYLKRYIRFLKDHHSNFEGFTRPPVNESNPDSLKAFLASPFFRNTERMTIDSAAIVKSLRNSDPNGIEGVYITPDTVYTIAVFKNSNTMRDYAGVVLASRTKTWQPGQVKMEILKKTDGGYEVLSYLRNHSLNYQEWYPPTNNFSLPGWRKIVPAAVVTNSAKISNDLISFKLLDSQTSMVSIRSFSGQFSRELDSAYKKIIPEIKKYPSLIIDVRNNGGGSDNNYGALMPLLYTDTIRNDFVELFYTEDNLKAYEKMRDEAKANPQQYGKNGYLSWEYRINQMKQNTPGSFFPISAQNSFSTYKINNGNPVKIAILYNRNCASSCEQLLLDAAFSKKVKLVGENSGGYIAYGNVMSVKTPCGNNLYWTTTRKNNDRKYEFVGIEPHVKIPASETDWVEYTRRLLQ
;
A
#
# COMPACT_ATOMS: atom_id res chain seq x y z
N MET A 1 -81.51 -26.38 -32.32
CA MET A 1 -82.82 -26.98 -32.60
C MET A 1 -82.61 -28.46 -32.88
N GLY A 2 -83.50 -29.32 -32.40
CA GLY A 2 -83.40 -30.80 -32.47
C GLY A 2 -82.33 -31.40 -31.53
N SER A 3 -82.51 -32.47 -30.74
CA SER A 3 -83.35 -33.70 -30.76
C SER A 3 -82.80 -34.86 -31.61
N HIS A 4 -82.90 -36.15 -31.24
CA HIS A 4 -82.92 -36.88 -29.95
C HIS A 4 -82.95 -38.39 -30.30
N SER A 5 -82.70 -39.31 -29.34
CA SER A 5 -82.96 -40.78 -29.45
C SER A 5 -82.09 -41.58 -30.47
N ILE A 6 -82.08 -42.92 -30.56
CA ILE A 6 -81.82 -44.05 -29.61
C ILE A 6 -81.73 -45.35 -30.45
N GLY A 7 -80.92 -46.35 -30.07
CA GLY A 7 -80.92 -47.68 -30.71
C GLY A 7 -80.05 -48.74 -30.00
N ARG A 8 -80.50 -50.01 -29.93
CA ARG A 8 -79.85 -51.14 -29.20
C ARG A 8 -79.90 -52.46 -29.98
N LYS A 9 -78.86 -53.31 -29.79
CA LYS A 9 -78.83 -54.80 -29.56
C LYS A 9 -77.32 -55.22 -29.49
N GLN A 10 -76.81 -56.05 -28.57
CA GLN A 10 -77.02 -57.50 -28.31
C GLN A 10 -76.68 -58.40 -29.53
N ASN A 11 -75.95 -59.55 -29.47
CA ASN A 11 -75.46 -60.44 -28.38
C ASN A 11 -74.31 -61.38 -28.95
N LEU A 12 -73.64 -62.37 -28.32
CA LEU A 12 -73.77 -63.07 -27.01
C LEU A 12 -72.43 -63.64 -26.38
N LYS A 13 -71.98 -64.85 -26.74
CA LYS A 13 -70.95 -65.78 -26.10
C LYS A 13 -70.56 -66.90 -27.12
N ALA A 14 -69.61 -67.85 -26.95
CA ALA A 14 -68.32 -68.02 -26.21
C ALA A 14 -67.78 -69.48 -26.43
N ARG A 15 -66.56 -69.84 -25.96
CA ARG A 15 -65.92 -71.21 -25.94
C ARG A 15 -65.54 -71.78 -27.33
N SER A 16 -64.65 -72.78 -27.55
CA SER A 16 -63.53 -73.50 -26.86
C SER A 16 -63.03 -74.62 -27.81
N ALA A 17 -61.89 -75.32 -27.71
CA ALA A 17 -60.52 -75.12 -27.18
C ALA A 17 -59.69 -76.39 -27.56
N GLU A 18 -58.43 -76.28 -28.02
CA GLU A 18 -57.58 -77.47 -28.31
C GLU A 18 -56.06 -77.17 -28.29
N TYR A 19 -55.23 -78.22 -28.43
CA TYR A 19 -53.77 -78.32 -28.18
C TYR A 19 -52.88 -77.94 -29.40
N LEU A 20 -51.54 -77.73 -29.40
CA LEU A 20 -50.35 -77.74 -28.48
C LEU A 20 -49.22 -76.92 -29.24
N PRO A 21 -47.87 -76.98 -29.03
CA PRO A 21 -46.99 -77.52 -27.98
C PRO A 21 -45.94 -76.52 -27.37
N ASP A 22 -45.18 -77.00 -26.39
CA ASP A 22 -44.29 -76.32 -25.42
C ASP A 22 -43.13 -75.39 -25.88
N ARG A 23 -43.00 -75.01 -27.16
CA ARG A 23 -41.84 -74.19 -27.58
C ARG A 23 -41.84 -72.71 -27.12
N TYR A 24 -42.95 -72.19 -26.60
CA TYR A 24 -43.09 -70.77 -26.22
C TYR A 24 -42.68 -70.41 -24.78
N LEU A 25 -42.49 -71.39 -23.89
CA LEU A 25 -42.19 -71.12 -22.47
C LEU A 25 -40.72 -70.78 -22.20
N GLN A 26 -39.77 -71.32 -22.96
CA GLN A 26 -38.33 -71.04 -22.75
C GLN A 26 -37.85 -69.69 -23.32
N LEU A 27 -38.46 -69.17 -24.39
CA LEU A 27 -38.09 -67.85 -24.94
C LEU A 27 -38.42 -66.70 -23.96
N ASN A 28 -39.61 -66.73 -23.36
CA ASN A 28 -40.11 -65.64 -22.53
C ASN A 28 -39.33 -65.44 -21.22
N HIS A 29 -38.75 -66.51 -20.66
CA HIS A 29 -37.92 -66.40 -19.45
C HIS A 29 -36.55 -65.79 -19.76
N THR A 30 -35.93 -66.20 -20.87
CA THR A 30 -34.61 -65.73 -21.31
C THR A 30 -34.62 -64.25 -21.72
N LEU A 31 -35.65 -63.81 -22.44
CA LEU A 31 -35.81 -62.41 -22.85
C LEU A 31 -36.06 -61.47 -21.64
N LYS A 32 -36.82 -61.90 -20.63
CA LYS A 32 -37.02 -61.10 -19.42
C LYS A 32 -35.75 -60.97 -18.58
N THR A 33 -34.98 -62.04 -18.39
CA THR A 33 -33.73 -61.95 -17.61
C THR A 33 -32.66 -61.13 -18.32
N GLN A 34 -32.49 -61.28 -19.64
CA GLN A 34 -31.56 -60.45 -20.41
C GLN A 34 -31.94 -58.95 -20.38
N THR A 35 -33.24 -58.62 -20.49
CA THR A 35 -33.69 -57.21 -20.45
C THR A 35 -33.50 -56.58 -19.07
N LEU A 36 -33.70 -57.33 -17.97
CA LEU A 36 -33.37 -56.85 -16.61
C LEU A 36 -31.86 -56.71 -16.38
N LEU A 37 -31.04 -57.66 -16.86
CA LEU A 37 -29.59 -57.59 -16.73
C LEU A 37 -29.00 -56.40 -17.51
N TYR A 38 -29.43 -56.17 -18.75
CA TYR A 38 -29.02 -54.99 -19.52
C TYR A 38 -29.47 -53.69 -18.87
N SER A 39 -30.74 -53.57 -18.45
CA SER A 39 -31.22 -52.33 -17.82
C SER A 39 -30.54 -52.04 -16.47
N GLN A 40 -30.26 -53.06 -15.65
CA GLN A 40 -29.44 -52.87 -14.45
C GLN A 40 -27.99 -52.51 -14.79
N GLN A 41 -27.35 -53.17 -15.77
CA GLN A 41 -25.99 -52.82 -16.18
C GLN A 41 -25.89 -51.39 -16.72
N THR A 42 -26.83 -50.93 -17.55
CA THR A 42 -26.84 -49.55 -18.06
C THR A 42 -27.12 -48.53 -16.95
N ILE A 43 -27.99 -48.83 -15.98
CA ILE A 43 -28.21 -47.97 -14.81
C ILE A 43 -26.98 -47.92 -13.89
N ILE A 44 -26.27 -49.04 -13.73
CA ILE A 44 -25.01 -49.10 -12.98
C ILE A 44 -23.91 -48.34 -13.71
N PHE A 45 -23.76 -48.50 -15.04
CA PHE A 45 -22.82 -47.72 -15.84
C PHE A 45 -23.12 -46.22 -15.83
N MET A 46 -24.38 -45.81 -16.00
CA MET A 46 -24.76 -44.40 -15.85
C MET A 46 -24.49 -43.89 -14.44
N ARG A 47 -24.75 -44.66 -13.38
CA ARG A 47 -24.41 -44.26 -12.01
C ARG A 47 -22.90 -44.15 -11.80
N ILE A 48 -22.08 -45.06 -12.35
CA ILE A 48 -20.61 -44.98 -12.28
C ILE A 48 -20.09 -43.78 -13.07
N ILE A 49 -20.63 -43.49 -14.25
CA ILE A 49 -20.26 -42.32 -15.06
C ILE A 49 -20.69 -41.02 -14.36
N ILE A 50 -21.88 -40.97 -13.76
CA ILE A 50 -22.37 -39.80 -13.02
C ILE A 50 -21.59 -39.60 -11.72
N LEU A 51 -21.28 -40.65 -10.94
CA LEU A 51 -20.38 -40.55 -9.80
C LEU A 51 -18.98 -40.12 -10.23
N GLY A 52 -18.46 -40.62 -11.36
CA GLY A 52 -17.18 -40.20 -11.93
C GLY A 52 -17.18 -38.71 -12.33
N PHE A 53 -18.24 -38.23 -12.96
CA PHE A 53 -18.41 -36.81 -13.30
C PHE A 53 -18.58 -35.92 -12.06
N VAL A 54 -19.30 -36.38 -11.03
CA VAL A 54 -19.43 -35.68 -9.75
C VAL A 54 -18.10 -35.69 -8.97
N PHE A 55 -17.30 -36.75 -9.06
CA PHE A 55 -15.97 -36.82 -8.46
C PHE A 55 -14.99 -35.87 -9.17
N LEU A 56 -14.99 -35.86 -10.51
CA LEU A 56 -14.22 -34.90 -11.31
C LEU A 56 -14.67 -33.44 -11.08
N ALA A 57 -15.97 -33.18 -10.94
CA ALA A 57 -16.50 -31.85 -10.63
C ALA A 57 -16.31 -31.43 -9.16
N SER A 58 -15.97 -32.36 -8.26
CA SER A 58 -15.60 -32.08 -6.87
C SER A 58 -14.09 -32.07 -6.62
N VAL A 59 -13.27 -32.29 -7.65
CA VAL A 59 -11.91 -31.74 -7.72
C VAL A 59 -12.02 -30.23 -7.84
N LYS A 60 -12.26 -29.57 -6.69
CA LYS A 60 -11.85 -28.18 -6.54
C LYS A 60 -10.36 -28.14 -6.84
N PHE A 61 -9.97 -27.38 -7.86
CA PHE A 61 -8.59 -26.92 -8.00
C PHE A 61 -8.29 -25.97 -6.83
N THR A 62 -8.06 -26.55 -5.65
CA THR A 62 -7.25 -25.92 -4.62
C THR A 62 -5.89 -25.71 -5.25
N PHE A 63 -5.63 -24.48 -5.71
CA PHE A 63 -4.30 -24.03 -6.07
C PHE A 63 -3.43 -23.97 -4.80
N SER A 64 -3.12 -25.15 -4.27
CA SER A 64 -1.94 -25.39 -3.45
C SER A 64 -0.71 -25.34 -4.35
N GLN A 65 -0.53 -24.22 -5.05
CA GLN A 65 0.80 -23.82 -5.48
C GLN A 65 1.63 -23.80 -4.20
N ASN A 66 2.82 -24.41 -4.23
CA ASN A 66 3.76 -24.24 -3.13
C ASN A 66 4.21 -22.78 -3.14
N CYS A 67 3.52 -21.96 -2.34
CA CYS A 67 3.85 -20.56 -2.09
C CYS A 67 5.17 -20.50 -1.31
N ASP A 68 6.27 -20.70 -2.03
CA ASP A 68 7.61 -20.36 -1.57
C ASP A 68 7.95 -18.92 -1.96
N CYS A 69 9.00 -18.38 -1.33
CA CYS A 69 9.39 -17.00 -1.61
C CYS A 69 9.87 -16.80 -3.05
N ARG A 70 10.45 -17.85 -3.65
CA ARG A 70 10.99 -17.83 -5.01
C ARG A 70 9.91 -17.61 -6.06
N SER A 71 8.80 -18.34 -5.94
CA SER A 71 7.66 -18.27 -6.85
C SER A 71 6.94 -16.93 -6.74
N GLU A 72 6.79 -16.40 -5.51
CA GLU A 72 6.25 -15.06 -5.28
C GLU A 72 7.16 -13.96 -5.85
N PHE A 73 8.47 -14.04 -5.58
CA PHE A 73 9.46 -13.08 -6.05
C PHE A 73 9.49 -13.01 -7.59
N LEU A 74 9.55 -14.16 -8.26
CA LEU A 74 9.55 -14.22 -9.73
C LEU A 74 8.21 -13.75 -10.33
N GLY A 75 7.08 -14.06 -9.68
CA GLY A 75 5.76 -13.57 -10.10
C GLY A 75 5.62 -12.06 -9.99
N VAL A 76 6.03 -11.47 -8.86
CA VAL A 76 6.04 -10.01 -8.67
C VAL A 76 7.07 -9.33 -9.58
N LYS A 77 8.25 -9.94 -9.79
CA LYS A 77 9.26 -9.44 -10.72
C LYS A 77 8.68 -9.29 -12.13
N ALA A 78 8.20 -10.40 -12.72
CA ALA A 78 7.65 -10.42 -14.07
C ALA A 78 6.42 -9.51 -14.23
N TYR A 79 5.56 -9.40 -13.20
CA TYR A 79 4.40 -8.51 -13.25
C TYR A 79 4.80 -7.03 -13.31
N MET A 80 5.79 -6.63 -12.51
CA MET A 80 6.30 -5.24 -12.52
C MET A 80 7.11 -4.94 -13.78
N GLU A 81 7.93 -5.87 -14.27
CA GLU A 81 8.64 -5.71 -15.56
C GLU A 81 7.64 -5.44 -16.69
N LYS A 82 6.55 -6.22 -16.74
CA LYS A 82 5.51 -6.04 -17.75
C LYS A 82 4.72 -4.73 -17.60
N ASN A 83 4.31 -4.37 -16.38
CA ASN A 83 3.21 -3.41 -16.17
C ASN A 83 3.60 -2.08 -15.51
N HIS A 84 4.78 -1.97 -14.90
CA HIS A 84 5.19 -0.78 -14.14
C HIS A 84 5.76 0.32 -15.06
N PRO A 85 5.27 1.58 -14.98
CA PRO A 85 5.75 2.67 -15.82
C PRO A 85 7.24 2.99 -15.57
N GLY A 86 7.72 2.94 -14.32
CA GLY A 86 9.13 3.22 -14.02
C GLY A 86 10.10 2.18 -14.58
N PHE A 87 9.68 0.92 -14.67
CA PHE A 87 10.48 -0.10 -15.37
C PHE A 87 10.53 0.22 -16.86
N ASN A 88 9.36 0.43 -17.48
CA ASN A 88 9.22 0.64 -18.91
C ASN A 88 9.68 2.03 -19.40
N SER A 89 10.05 2.94 -18.49
CA SER A 89 10.67 4.23 -18.83
C SER A 89 12.18 4.27 -18.61
N ASP A 90 12.66 3.78 -17.45
CA ASP A 90 14.00 4.09 -16.97
C ASP A 90 14.96 2.88 -17.06
N ILE A 91 14.43 1.66 -16.99
CA ILE A 91 15.21 0.39 -17.03
C ILE A 91 15.07 -0.29 -18.41
N LYS A 92 13.84 -0.34 -18.94
CA LYS A 92 13.41 -0.82 -20.27
C LYS A 92 13.65 -2.29 -20.61
N SER A 93 14.65 -2.95 -20.01
CA SER A 93 15.02 -4.34 -20.30
C SER A 93 15.43 -5.11 -19.04
N PRO A 94 15.03 -6.37 -18.88
CA PRO A 94 15.55 -7.24 -17.81
C PRO A 94 17.07 -7.44 -17.89
N GLU A 95 17.66 -7.25 -19.07
CA GLU A 95 19.10 -7.40 -19.34
C GLU A 95 19.89 -6.08 -19.15
N GLU A 96 19.28 -5.02 -18.62
CA GLU A 96 20.02 -3.82 -18.20
C GLU A 96 21.02 -4.21 -17.09
N PRO A 97 22.35 -4.01 -17.26
CA PRO A 97 23.35 -4.58 -16.36
C PRO A 97 23.17 -4.30 -14.87
N SER A 98 22.70 -3.11 -14.48
CA SER A 98 22.51 -2.75 -13.06
C SER A 98 21.28 -3.44 -12.45
N TYR A 99 20.15 -3.43 -13.16
CA TYR A 99 18.92 -4.13 -12.78
C TYR A 99 19.10 -5.65 -12.79
N LYS A 100 19.77 -6.20 -13.81
CA LYS A 100 20.02 -7.63 -13.92
C LYS A 100 20.89 -8.12 -12.77
N LYS A 101 22.03 -7.46 -12.52
CA LYS A 101 22.91 -7.77 -11.38
C LYS A 101 22.14 -7.72 -10.05
N PHE A 102 21.39 -6.65 -9.81
CA PHE A 102 20.60 -6.49 -8.59
C PHE A 102 19.54 -7.60 -8.43
N THR A 103 18.82 -7.96 -9.50
CA THR A 103 17.78 -8.99 -9.42
C THR A 103 18.35 -10.42 -9.35
N ASP A 104 19.49 -10.69 -9.95
CA ASP A 104 20.24 -11.95 -9.79
C ASP A 104 20.76 -12.09 -8.33
N GLU A 105 21.38 -11.03 -7.76
CA GLU A 105 21.85 -11.00 -6.37
C GLU A 105 20.70 -11.15 -5.36
N LEU A 106 19.54 -10.58 -5.66
CA LEU A 106 18.35 -10.63 -4.81
C LEU A 106 17.63 -11.99 -4.92
N LEU A 107 17.59 -12.60 -6.11
CA LEU A 107 17.11 -13.98 -6.29
C LEU A 107 18.01 -14.97 -5.54
N SER A 108 19.33 -14.77 -5.56
CA SER A 108 20.26 -15.60 -4.77
C SER A 108 20.00 -15.47 -3.26
N GLN A 109 19.65 -14.28 -2.74
CA GLN A 109 19.21 -14.13 -1.35
C GLN A 109 17.90 -14.89 -1.06
N VAL A 110 16.91 -14.78 -1.96
CA VAL A 110 15.62 -15.50 -1.87
C VAL A 110 15.83 -17.02 -1.87
N GLU A 111 16.70 -17.54 -2.73
CA GLU A 111 16.99 -18.97 -2.81
C GLU A 111 17.80 -19.48 -1.60
N ASN A 112 18.55 -18.61 -0.92
CA ASN A 112 19.30 -18.95 0.30
C ASN A 112 18.46 -18.86 1.59
N ASP A 113 17.42 -18.02 1.67
CA ASP A 113 16.50 -18.01 2.82
C ASP A 113 15.55 -19.23 2.81
N LYS A 114 16.07 -20.37 3.27
CA LYS A 114 15.31 -21.62 3.44
C LYS A 114 14.16 -21.51 4.46
N THR A 115 14.01 -20.39 5.17
CA THR A 115 12.94 -20.16 6.15
C THR A 115 11.82 -19.27 5.60
N GLY A 116 12.06 -18.52 4.52
CA GLY A 116 11.18 -17.47 4.01
C GLY A 116 10.96 -16.30 4.97
N LYS A 117 11.68 -16.21 6.10
CA LYS A 117 11.57 -15.16 7.13
C LYS A 117 11.63 -13.76 6.52
N TYR A 118 12.48 -13.57 5.52
CA TYR A 118 12.76 -12.27 4.92
C TYR A 118 12.07 -12.05 3.58
N CYS A 119 11.11 -12.88 3.18
CA CYS A 119 10.51 -12.78 1.84
C CYS A 119 9.93 -11.38 1.53
N LEU A 120 9.23 -10.79 2.50
CA LEU A 120 8.73 -9.41 2.41
C LEU A 120 9.86 -8.38 2.19
N VAL A 121 11.05 -8.61 2.75
CA VAL A 121 12.23 -7.73 2.58
C VAL A 121 12.71 -7.78 1.14
N TYR A 122 12.84 -8.97 0.56
CA TYR A 122 13.28 -9.11 -0.83
C TYR A 122 12.29 -8.48 -1.82
N LEU A 123 10.99 -8.69 -1.60
CA LEU A 123 9.93 -8.08 -2.40
C LEU A 123 9.88 -6.55 -2.26
N LYS A 124 10.08 -6.00 -1.05
CA LYS A 124 10.16 -4.54 -0.82
C LYS A 124 11.40 -3.93 -1.46
N ARG A 125 12.58 -4.54 -1.28
CA ARG A 125 13.83 -4.12 -1.95
C ARG A 125 13.67 -4.11 -3.46
N TYR A 126 13.05 -5.13 -4.04
CA TYR A 126 12.76 -5.20 -5.47
C TYR A 126 11.91 -4.02 -5.96
N ILE A 127 10.76 -3.79 -5.33
CA ILE A 127 9.84 -2.71 -5.72
C ILE A 127 10.52 -1.34 -5.58
N ARG A 128 11.32 -1.14 -4.52
CA ARG A 128 12.03 0.13 -4.30
C ARG A 128 13.17 0.39 -5.30
N PHE A 129 13.75 -0.64 -5.92
CA PHE A 129 14.70 -0.45 -7.03
C PHE A 129 14.05 0.24 -8.25
N LEU A 130 12.74 0.06 -8.45
CA LEU A 130 11.99 0.68 -9.54
C LEU A 130 11.71 2.18 -9.33
N LYS A 131 12.17 2.75 -8.21
CA LYS A 131 12.10 4.18 -7.85
C LYS A 131 10.70 4.81 -7.94
N ASP A 132 9.66 4.05 -7.64
CA ASP A 132 8.32 4.55 -7.38
C ASP A 132 8.01 4.41 -5.89
N HIS A 133 7.65 5.52 -5.24
CA HIS A 133 7.31 5.53 -3.82
C HIS A 133 5.84 5.15 -3.51
N HIS A 134 4.98 5.04 -4.53
CA HIS A 134 3.60 4.61 -4.42
C HIS A 134 3.40 3.09 -4.67
N SER A 135 4.25 2.46 -5.48
CA SER A 135 4.26 1.00 -5.64
C SER A 135 4.60 0.31 -4.32
N ASN A 136 3.86 -0.73 -3.98
CA ASN A 136 3.88 -1.34 -2.65
C ASN A 136 3.51 -2.83 -2.70
N PHE A 137 3.88 -3.57 -1.65
CA PHE A 137 3.48 -4.96 -1.44
C PHE A 137 2.95 -5.13 -0.02
N GLU A 138 1.84 -5.83 0.13
CA GLU A 138 1.24 -6.17 1.43
C GLU A 138 0.90 -7.66 1.47
N GLY A 139 1.52 -8.38 2.40
CA GLY A 139 1.46 -9.82 2.44
C GLY A 139 2.19 -10.42 3.63
N PHE A 140 2.15 -11.75 3.74
CA PHE A 140 2.71 -12.51 4.87
C PHE A 140 2.15 -12.08 6.25
N THR A 141 0.95 -11.50 6.23
CA THR A 141 0.17 -11.16 7.43
C THR A 141 -0.38 -12.44 8.04
N ARG A 142 0.03 -12.72 9.27
CA ARG A 142 -0.42 -13.85 10.09
C ARG A 142 -1.80 -13.50 10.68
N PRO A 143 -2.60 -14.50 11.10
CA PRO A 143 -3.84 -14.22 11.84
C PRO A 143 -3.59 -13.34 13.08
N PRO A 144 -4.57 -12.52 13.51
CA PRO A 144 -4.50 -11.82 14.78
C PRO A 144 -4.59 -12.81 15.95
N VAL A 145 -3.97 -12.47 17.08
CA VAL A 145 -4.00 -13.28 18.31
C VAL A 145 -4.95 -12.64 19.32
N ASN A 146 -5.95 -13.39 19.78
CA ASN A 146 -6.85 -12.93 20.83
C ASN A 146 -6.33 -13.38 22.20
N GLU A 147 -5.55 -12.53 22.87
CA GLU A 147 -4.96 -12.84 24.19
C GLU A 147 -5.98 -13.06 25.32
N SER A 148 -7.23 -12.60 25.13
CA SER A 148 -8.34 -12.84 26.06
C SER A 148 -8.98 -14.22 25.87
N ASN A 149 -8.67 -14.92 24.78
CA ASN A 149 -9.10 -16.31 24.53
C ASN A 149 -7.92 -17.26 24.84
N PRO A 150 -8.01 -18.12 25.87
CA PRO A 150 -6.92 -19.03 26.25
C PRO A 150 -6.45 -19.96 25.13
N ASP A 151 -7.36 -20.48 24.30
CA ASP A 151 -7.03 -21.41 23.21
C ASP A 151 -6.38 -20.68 22.02
N SER A 152 -6.82 -19.46 21.70
CA SER A 152 -6.17 -18.61 20.69
C SER A 152 -4.72 -18.32 21.08
N LEU A 153 -4.49 -17.96 22.35
CA LEU A 153 -3.15 -17.74 22.88
C LEU A 153 -2.32 -19.03 22.91
N LYS A 154 -2.89 -20.14 23.38
CA LYS A 154 -2.21 -21.45 23.46
C LYS A 154 -1.78 -21.94 22.07
N ALA A 155 -2.66 -21.83 21.07
CA ALA A 155 -2.37 -22.15 19.68
C ALA A 155 -1.27 -21.24 19.10
N PHE A 156 -1.29 -19.94 19.42
CA PHE A 156 -0.24 -19.02 19.01
C PHE A 156 1.13 -19.35 19.62
N LEU A 157 1.19 -19.61 20.93
CA LEU A 157 2.43 -19.96 21.63
C LEU A 157 3.00 -21.33 21.17
N ALA A 158 2.12 -22.26 20.76
CA ALA A 158 2.52 -23.52 20.14
C ALA A 158 2.95 -23.39 18.66
N SER A 159 2.66 -22.28 17.99
CA SER A 159 2.96 -22.10 16.56
C SER A 159 4.46 -22.00 16.27
N PRO A 160 4.91 -22.34 15.04
CA PRO A 160 6.27 -22.05 14.58
C PRO A 160 6.58 -20.54 14.62
N PHE A 161 5.57 -19.68 14.45
CA PHE A 161 5.73 -18.23 14.46
C PHE A 161 6.28 -17.70 15.78
N PHE A 162 5.77 -18.21 16.92
CA PHE A 162 6.30 -17.85 18.24
C PHE A 162 7.59 -18.64 18.57
N ARG A 163 7.60 -19.95 18.32
CA ARG A 163 8.73 -20.82 18.69
C ARG A 163 10.02 -20.54 17.92
N ASN A 164 9.92 -20.20 16.64
CA ASN A 164 11.08 -19.89 15.79
C ASN A 164 11.44 -18.39 15.80
N THR A 165 10.82 -17.59 16.67
CA THR A 165 11.25 -16.20 16.88
C THR A 165 12.62 -16.20 17.56
N GLU A 166 13.57 -15.53 16.91
CA GLU A 166 14.96 -15.41 17.35
C GLU A 166 15.06 -14.89 18.79
N ARG A 167 15.97 -15.48 19.57
CA ARG A 167 16.18 -15.16 20.99
C ARG A 167 17.66 -14.95 21.29
N MET A 168 17.93 -13.99 22.15
CA MET A 168 19.27 -13.65 22.65
C MET A 168 19.24 -13.67 24.18
N THR A 169 20.24 -14.30 24.80
CA THR A 169 20.46 -14.22 26.25
C THR A 169 21.01 -12.85 26.58
N ILE A 170 20.28 -12.06 27.38
CA ILE A 170 20.66 -10.68 27.72
C ILE A 170 20.46 -10.43 29.21
N ASP A 171 21.53 -10.01 29.89
CA ASP A 171 21.43 -9.34 31.18
C ASP A 171 20.83 -7.94 30.96
N SER A 172 19.58 -7.78 31.40
CA SER A 172 18.82 -6.54 31.25
C SER A 172 19.39 -5.38 32.07
N ALA A 173 20.09 -5.63 33.17
CA ALA A 173 20.75 -4.59 33.95
C ALA A 173 22.07 -4.15 33.30
N ALA A 174 22.88 -5.11 32.83
CA ALA A 174 24.14 -4.81 32.15
C ALA A 174 23.95 -4.07 30.82
N ILE A 175 23.00 -4.51 29.97
CA ILE A 175 22.75 -3.83 28.68
C ILE A 175 22.22 -2.42 28.89
N VAL A 176 21.32 -2.19 29.85
CA VAL A 176 20.80 -0.86 30.18
C VAL A 176 21.90 0.03 30.78
N LYS A 177 22.85 -0.52 31.53
CA LYS A 177 24.02 0.20 32.02
C LYS A 177 24.95 0.62 30.87
N SER A 178 25.21 -0.28 29.91
CA SER A 178 26.03 0.01 28.72
C SER A 178 25.40 1.10 27.85
N LEU A 179 24.11 0.97 27.53
CA LEU A 179 23.34 1.88 26.69
C LEU A 179 23.08 3.27 27.31
N ARG A 180 23.52 3.55 28.54
CA ARG A 180 23.55 4.93 29.07
C ARG A 180 24.66 5.78 28.44
N ASN A 181 25.67 5.14 27.86
CA ASN A 181 26.87 5.78 27.33
C ASN A 181 26.88 5.82 25.78
N SER A 182 25.80 5.41 25.11
CA SER A 182 25.66 5.58 23.65
C SER A 182 25.33 7.04 23.31
N ASP A 183 25.56 7.41 22.04
CA ASP A 183 25.17 8.72 21.50
C ASP A 183 23.64 8.93 21.63
N PRO A 184 23.17 9.99 22.31
CA PRO A 184 21.74 10.33 22.39
C PRO A 184 21.07 10.54 21.02
N ASN A 185 21.82 10.97 20.02
CA ASN A 185 21.38 11.13 18.63
C ASN A 185 21.64 9.88 17.76
N GLY A 186 22.31 8.86 18.31
CA GLY A 186 22.57 7.59 17.66
C GLY A 186 21.40 6.60 17.79
N ILE A 187 21.57 5.42 17.18
CA ILE A 187 20.53 4.37 17.15
C ILE A 187 20.51 3.45 18.38
N GLU A 188 21.64 3.34 19.08
CA GLU A 188 21.74 2.44 20.23
C GLU A 188 21.10 3.08 21.47
N GLY A 189 20.23 2.33 22.14
CA GLY A 189 19.48 2.83 23.29
C GLY A 189 18.35 1.90 23.73
N VAL A 190 17.69 2.26 24.82
CA VAL A 190 16.47 1.59 25.28
C VAL A 190 15.27 2.38 24.78
N TYR A 191 14.29 1.68 24.21
CA TYR A 191 13.10 2.26 23.59
C TYR A 191 11.83 1.67 24.20
N ILE A 192 10.78 2.48 24.29
CA ILE A 192 9.44 2.08 24.76
C ILE A 192 8.36 2.49 23.75
N THR A 193 7.32 1.67 23.57
CA THR A 193 6.16 2.07 22.77
C THR A 193 5.31 3.13 23.51
N PRO A 194 4.58 4.02 22.81
CA PRO A 194 3.71 5.03 23.43
C PRO A 194 2.65 4.46 24.36
N ASP A 195 2.13 3.26 24.06
CA ASP A 195 1.17 2.51 24.90
C ASP A 195 1.82 1.83 26.13
N THR A 196 3.15 1.92 26.28
CA THR A 196 3.96 1.25 27.31
C THR A 196 3.87 -0.28 27.33
N VAL A 197 3.42 -0.92 26.25
CA VAL A 197 3.29 -2.39 26.15
C VAL A 197 4.64 -3.08 25.99
N TYR A 198 5.61 -2.47 25.32
CA TYR A 198 6.92 -3.07 25.07
C TYR A 198 8.06 -2.13 25.45
N THR A 199 9.12 -2.69 26.04
CA THR A 199 10.43 -2.05 26.21
C THR A 199 11.49 -2.92 25.54
N ILE A 200 12.31 -2.35 24.65
CA ILE A 200 13.39 -3.04 23.95
C ILE A 200 14.74 -2.35 24.18
N ALA A 201 15.83 -3.12 24.18
CA ALA A 201 17.19 -2.62 23.99
C ALA A 201 17.55 -2.74 22.51
N VAL A 202 18.01 -1.65 21.90
CA VAL A 202 18.57 -1.61 20.54
C VAL A 202 20.07 -1.42 20.66
N PHE A 203 20.84 -2.35 20.11
CA PHE A 203 22.30 -2.36 20.17
C PHE A 203 22.90 -3.05 18.94
N LYS A 204 24.18 -2.81 18.67
CA LYS A 204 24.89 -3.34 17.50
C LYS A 204 24.97 -4.86 17.54
N ASN A 205 24.47 -5.50 16.50
CA ASN A 205 24.40 -6.95 16.36
C ASN A 205 24.32 -7.32 14.86
N SER A 206 25.44 -7.13 14.15
CA SER A 206 25.49 -7.25 12.69
C SER A 206 25.38 -8.71 12.20
N ASN A 207 24.63 -8.91 11.12
CA ASN A 207 24.63 -10.10 10.26
C ASN A 207 24.29 -9.69 8.80
N THR A 208 23.98 -10.64 7.91
CA THR A 208 23.67 -10.33 6.49
C THR A 208 22.40 -9.51 6.24
N MET A 209 21.52 -9.36 7.24
CA MET A 209 20.23 -8.69 7.12
C MET A 209 20.05 -7.49 8.08
N ARG A 210 21.00 -7.23 8.99
CA ARG A 210 20.92 -6.12 9.97
C ARG A 210 22.31 -5.69 10.47
N ASP A 211 22.39 -4.46 10.97
CA ASP A 211 23.48 -3.94 11.79
C ASP A 211 23.14 -3.93 13.29
N TYR A 212 21.86 -3.76 13.63
CA TYR A 212 21.36 -3.64 15.00
C TYR A 212 20.18 -4.58 15.24
N ALA A 213 20.08 -5.08 16.47
CA ALA A 213 18.94 -5.86 16.95
C ALA A 213 18.22 -5.10 18.07
N GLY A 214 16.89 -5.03 17.98
CA GLY A 214 16.00 -4.54 19.03
C GLY A 214 15.38 -5.71 19.77
N VAL A 215 15.84 -5.97 20.99
CA VAL A 215 15.49 -7.16 21.78
C VAL A 215 14.63 -6.77 22.97
N VAL A 216 13.55 -7.54 23.24
CA VAL A 216 12.62 -7.27 24.34
C VAL A 216 13.34 -7.39 25.69
N LEU A 217 13.27 -6.32 26.48
CA LEU A 217 13.60 -6.33 27.91
C LEU A 217 12.35 -6.61 28.74
N ALA A 218 11.22 -6.00 28.38
CA ALA A 218 9.94 -6.15 29.08
C ALA A 218 8.75 -6.10 28.11
N SER A 219 7.70 -6.83 28.47
CA SER A 219 6.46 -6.96 27.70
C SER A 219 5.26 -7.02 28.64
N ARG A 220 4.18 -6.30 28.30
CA ARG A 220 2.87 -6.41 28.96
C ARG A 220 1.90 -7.34 28.22
N THR A 221 2.35 -8.00 27.15
CA THR A 221 1.59 -8.98 26.38
C THR A 221 2.16 -10.38 26.57
N LYS A 222 1.30 -11.40 26.56
CA LYS A 222 1.71 -12.80 26.65
C LYS A 222 2.30 -13.31 25.32
N THR A 223 2.14 -12.56 24.22
CA THR A 223 2.69 -12.92 22.90
C THR A 223 4.20 -12.66 22.77
N TRP A 224 4.77 -11.74 23.56
CA TRP A 224 6.19 -11.41 23.53
C TRP A 224 6.84 -11.60 24.90
N GLN A 225 8.05 -12.16 24.92
CA GLN A 225 8.84 -12.46 26.11
C GLN A 225 10.21 -11.75 26.07
N PRO A 226 10.84 -11.48 27.24
CA PRO A 226 12.22 -11.02 27.31
C PRO A 226 13.19 -11.91 26.51
N GLY A 227 14.20 -11.27 25.92
CA GLY A 227 15.19 -11.93 25.07
C GLY A 227 14.75 -12.20 23.63
N GLN A 228 13.47 -12.05 23.25
CA GLN A 228 13.05 -12.19 21.85
C GLN A 228 13.45 -10.96 21.01
N VAL A 229 13.99 -11.19 19.82
CA VAL A 229 14.28 -10.14 18.82
C VAL A 229 12.95 -9.64 18.25
N LYS A 230 12.64 -8.36 18.51
CA LYS A 230 11.39 -7.70 18.07
C LYS A 230 11.62 -6.68 16.96
N MET A 231 12.86 -6.27 16.74
CA MET A 231 13.25 -5.41 15.62
C MET A 231 14.62 -5.82 15.08
N GLU A 232 14.83 -5.71 13.79
CA GLU A 232 16.12 -5.83 13.12
C GLU A 232 16.31 -4.60 12.23
N ILE A 233 17.50 -4.02 12.20
CA ILE A 233 17.73 -2.72 11.56
C ILE A 233 19.03 -2.74 10.77
N LEU A 234 18.97 -2.47 9.46
CA LEU A 234 20.14 -2.31 8.59
C LEU A 234 20.34 -0.82 8.26
N LYS A 235 21.56 -0.32 8.31
CA LYS A 235 21.89 1.05 7.92
C LYS A 235 22.10 1.14 6.41
N LYS A 236 21.47 2.12 5.76
CA LYS A 236 21.65 2.39 4.33
C LYS A 236 22.80 3.37 4.09
N THR A 237 23.36 3.32 2.87
CA THR A 237 24.41 4.23 2.41
C THR A 237 23.94 5.69 2.21
N ASP A 238 22.65 5.89 1.99
CA ASP A 238 22.00 7.21 1.89
C ASP A 238 21.68 7.87 3.25
N GLY A 239 22.09 7.25 4.36
CA GLY A 239 21.83 7.73 5.72
C GLY A 239 20.47 7.29 6.30
N GLY A 240 19.63 6.62 5.51
CA GLY A 240 18.42 5.95 6.01
C GLY A 240 18.71 4.61 6.69
N TYR A 241 17.63 3.94 7.06
CA TYR A 241 17.62 2.60 7.65
C TYR A 241 16.50 1.76 7.06
N GLU A 242 16.76 0.47 6.80
CA GLU A 242 15.68 -0.53 6.68
C GLU A 242 15.34 -1.03 8.08
N VAL A 243 14.09 -0.84 8.50
CA VAL A 243 13.58 -1.22 9.82
C VAL A 243 12.60 -2.38 9.67
N LEU A 244 12.98 -3.54 10.20
CA LEU A 244 12.21 -4.78 10.22
C LEU A 244 11.58 -4.94 11.61
N SER A 245 10.32 -4.54 11.78
CA SER A 245 9.62 -4.60 13.07
C SER A 245 8.64 -5.77 13.13
N TYR A 246 8.63 -6.54 14.23
CA TYR A 246 7.71 -7.66 14.40
C TYR A 246 6.47 -7.28 15.23
N LEU A 247 5.29 -7.47 14.63
CA LEU A 247 3.98 -7.13 15.17
C LEU A 247 3.56 -8.03 16.36
N ARG A 248 2.39 -7.79 16.96
CA ARG A 248 1.89 -8.58 18.11
C ARG A 248 1.73 -10.08 17.80
N ASN A 249 1.39 -10.43 16.56
CA ASN A 249 1.34 -11.80 16.03
C ASN A 249 2.64 -12.26 15.34
N HIS A 250 3.73 -11.50 15.52
CA HIS A 250 5.05 -11.72 14.94
C HIS A 250 5.13 -11.65 13.41
N SER A 251 4.10 -11.12 12.71
CA SER A 251 4.27 -10.71 11.32
C SER A 251 5.35 -9.64 11.19
N LEU A 252 6.12 -9.73 10.12
CA LEU A 252 7.12 -8.73 9.77
C LEU A 252 6.43 -7.50 9.16
N ASN A 253 6.75 -6.33 9.68
CA ASN A 253 6.49 -5.03 9.07
C ASN A 253 7.82 -4.44 8.59
N TYR A 254 7.93 -4.21 7.28
CA TYR A 254 9.07 -3.52 6.66
C TYR A 254 8.78 -2.02 6.55
N GLN A 255 9.73 -1.19 6.97
CA GLN A 255 9.68 0.26 6.78
C GLN A 255 11.08 0.80 6.45
N GLU A 256 11.20 1.68 5.44
CA GLU A 256 12.35 2.58 5.36
C GLU A 256 12.13 3.78 6.30
N TRP A 257 13.21 4.20 6.96
CA TRP A 257 13.17 5.32 7.89
C TRP A 257 14.42 6.19 7.80
N TYR A 258 14.21 7.51 7.83
CA TYR A 258 15.25 8.53 7.87
C TYR A 258 15.07 9.31 9.18
N PRO A 259 16.07 9.35 10.08
CA PRO A 259 15.95 10.05 11.36
C PRO A 259 15.93 11.57 11.16
N PRO A 260 15.12 12.33 11.93
CA PRO A 260 15.21 13.79 11.96
C PRO A 260 16.48 14.23 12.70
N THR A 261 17.07 15.36 12.28
CA THR A 261 18.46 15.74 12.60
C THR A 261 18.80 15.87 14.10
N ASN A 262 17.81 16.16 14.96
CA ASN A 262 18.00 16.42 16.40
C ASN A 262 17.13 15.56 17.33
N ASN A 263 16.44 14.52 16.84
CA ASN A 263 15.54 13.71 17.69
C ASN A 263 15.44 12.27 17.19
N PHE A 264 16.48 11.48 17.45
CA PHE A 264 16.56 10.11 16.96
C PHE A 264 15.60 9.17 17.74
N SER A 265 14.43 8.92 17.15
CA SER A 265 13.37 8.02 17.66
C SER A 265 12.88 7.06 16.57
N LEU A 266 12.99 5.74 16.80
CA LEU A 266 12.55 4.71 15.85
C LEU A 266 11.03 4.79 15.57
N PRO A 267 10.54 4.41 14.38
CA PRO A 267 9.13 4.54 14.00
C PRO A 267 8.17 3.85 14.98
N GLY A 268 7.34 4.64 15.68
CA GLY A 268 6.41 4.13 16.70
C GLY A 268 7.04 3.85 18.08
N TRP A 269 8.27 4.28 18.33
CA TRP A 269 8.99 4.07 19.60
C TRP A 269 9.62 5.36 20.13
N ARG A 270 9.60 5.54 21.46
CA ARG A 270 10.29 6.64 22.16
C ARG A 270 11.57 6.13 22.80
N LYS A 271 12.72 6.74 22.49
CA LYS A 271 13.98 6.49 23.23
C LYS A 271 13.83 6.97 24.68
N ILE A 272 14.33 6.18 25.63
CA ILE A 272 14.33 6.48 27.07
C ILE A 272 15.70 6.29 27.74
N VAL A 273 16.64 5.57 27.11
CA VAL A 273 18.05 5.51 27.51
C VAL A 273 18.93 5.59 26.26
N PRO A 274 19.97 6.45 26.21
CA PRO A 274 20.13 7.60 27.10
C PRO A 274 18.88 8.49 27.03
N ALA A 275 18.61 9.26 28.08
CA ALA A 275 17.51 10.20 28.05
C ALA A 275 17.81 11.25 26.97
N ALA A 276 16.90 11.41 26.00
CA ALA A 276 17.06 12.42 24.96
C ALA A 276 17.13 13.80 25.62
N VAL A 277 18.11 14.62 25.23
CA VAL A 277 18.16 16.03 25.64
C VAL A 277 16.89 16.69 25.11
N VAL A 278 16.05 17.20 26.02
CA VAL A 278 14.77 17.83 25.65
C VAL A 278 15.06 19.21 25.05
N THR A 279 15.43 19.20 23.78
CA THR A 279 15.43 20.40 22.96
C THR A 279 13.98 20.89 22.86
N ASN A 280 13.76 22.19 23.13
CA ASN A 280 12.45 22.82 22.99
C ASN A 280 12.09 23.04 21.51
N SER A 281 12.07 21.95 20.74
CA SER A 281 11.50 21.93 19.40
C SER A 281 10.02 22.35 19.48
N ALA A 282 9.66 23.41 18.76
CA ALA A 282 8.30 23.94 18.76
C ALA A 282 7.31 22.85 18.37
N LYS A 283 6.49 22.44 19.35
CA LYS A 283 5.56 21.30 19.25
C LYS A 283 4.70 21.44 17.99
N ILE A 284 4.94 20.56 17.03
CA ILE A 284 4.13 20.46 15.81
C ILE A 284 2.69 20.21 16.24
N SER A 285 1.74 21.03 15.78
CA SER A 285 0.33 20.76 16.12
C SER A 285 -0.18 19.56 15.36
N ASN A 286 -0.96 18.74 16.06
CA ASN A 286 -1.66 17.58 15.53
C ASN A 286 -3.02 17.95 14.91
N ASP A 287 -3.47 19.20 15.05
CA ASP A 287 -4.69 19.69 14.39
C ASP A 287 -4.53 19.56 12.86
N LEU A 288 -5.61 19.18 12.16
CA LEU A 288 -5.62 19.13 10.68
C LEU A 288 -5.16 20.46 10.07
N ILE A 289 -5.68 21.56 10.61
CA ILE A 289 -5.34 22.93 10.23
C ILE A 289 -5.42 23.83 11.46
N SER A 290 -4.40 24.69 11.67
CA SER A 290 -4.38 25.65 12.77
C SER A 290 -3.76 26.98 12.34
N PHE A 291 -4.32 28.09 12.82
CA PHE A 291 -3.81 29.44 12.56
C PHE A 291 -3.34 30.09 13.86
N LYS A 292 -2.21 30.79 13.81
CA LYS A 292 -1.72 31.65 14.91
C LYS A 292 -0.89 32.82 14.38
N LEU A 293 -0.67 33.81 15.22
CA LEU A 293 0.39 34.80 15.03
C LEU A 293 1.68 34.28 15.67
N LEU A 294 2.82 34.73 15.15
CA LEU A 294 4.15 34.52 15.76
C LEU A 294 4.70 35.82 16.34
N ASP A 295 4.46 36.93 15.64
CA ASP A 295 4.75 38.30 16.06
C ASP A 295 3.73 39.25 15.40
N SER A 296 3.94 40.58 15.50
CA SER A 296 3.03 41.59 14.93
C SER A 296 3.04 41.68 13.40
N GLN A 297 3.94 40.98 12.71
CA GLN A 297 4.09 40.99 11.25
C GLN A 297 3.93 39.61 10.61
N THR A 298 4.13 38.53 11.37
CA THR A 298 4.20 37.16 10.88
C THR A 298 3.05 36.32 11.39
N SER A 299 2.17 35.93 10.46
CA SER A 299 1.13 34.92 10.66
C SER A 299 1.64 33.53 10.27
N MET A 300 1.03 32.49 10.84
CA MET A 300 1.36 31.10 10.53
C MET A 300 0.08 30.25 10.40
N VAL A 301 0.03 29.41 9.37
CA VAL A 301 -0.96 28.34 9.23
C VAL A 301 -0.24 26.98 9.18
N SER A 302 -0.65 26.04 10.03
CA SER A 302 -0.28 24.62 9.93
C SER A 302 -1.29 23.88 9.06
N ILE A 303 -0.88 22.94 8.22
CA ILE A 303 -1.80 22.04 7.51
C ILE A 303 -1.18 20.63 7.44
N ARG A 304 -1.82 19.65 8.08
CA ARG A 304 -1.24 18.31 8.34
C ARG A 304 -1.71 17.20 7.41
N SER A 305 -2.70 17.45 6.55
CA SER A 305 -3.08 16.53 5.47
C SER A 305 -3.79 17.28 4.36
N PHE A 306 -3.60 16.84 3.11
CA PHE A 306 -4.44 17.22 1.97
C PHE A 306 -5.37 16.06 1.53
N SER A 307 -5.61 15.05 2.38
CA SER A 307 -6.50 13.92 2.06
C SER A 307 -7.92 14.36 1.70
N GLY A 308 -8.50 13.77 0.65
CA GLY A 308 -9.83 14.11 0.12
C GLY A 308 -10.97 13.96 1.14
N GLN A 309 -10.80 13.13 2.17
CA GLN A 309 -11.76 13.01 3.27
C GLN A 309 -11.94 14.33 4.06
N PHE A 310 -10.92 15.19 4.06
CA PHE A 310 -10.89 16.45 4.82
C PHE A 310 -11.31 17.68 3.99
N SER A 311 -11.65 17.54 2.70
CA SER A 311 -11.89 18.67 1.80
C SER A 311 -12.92 19.69 2.30
N ARG A 312 -14.01 19.22 2.94
CA ARG A 312 -15.05 20.11 3.50
C ARG A 312 -14.56 20.88 4.74
N GLU A 313 -13.70 20.26 5.54
CA GLU A 313 -13.16 20.83 6.78
C GLU A 313 -12.10 21.89 6.44
N LEU A 314 -11.19 21.57 5.50
CA LEU A 314 -10.18 22.51 4.99
C LEU A 314 -10.83 23.73 4.33
N ASP A 315 -11.80 23.54 3.42
CA ASP A 315 -12.56 24.65 2.82
C ASP A 315 -13.25 25.54 3.89
N SER A 316 -13.89 24.92 4.88
CA SER A 316 -14.54 25.62 5.99
C SER A 316 -13.56 26.40 6.88
N ALA A 317 -12.34 25.91 7.03
CA ALA A 317 -11.27 26.57 7.76
C ALA A 317 -10.62 27.69 6.95
N TYR A 318 -10.29 27.48 5.67
CA TYR A 318 -9.72 28.49 4.78
C TYR A 318 -10.63 29.72 4.65
N LYS A 319 -11.95 29.55 4.56
CA LYS A 319 -12.93 30.64 4.55
C LYS A 319 -12.85 31.55 5.77
N LYS A 320 -12.40 31.03 6.93
CA LYS A 320 -12.20 31.80 8.18
C LYS A 320 -10.78 32.35 8.30
N ILE A 321 -9.78 31.57 7.88
CA ILE A 321 -8.35 31.85 8.12
C ILE A 321 -7.75 32.78 7.06
N ILE A 322 -8.14 32.69 5.79
CA ILE A 322 -7.58 33.51 4.71
C ILE A 322 -7.83 35.03 4.92
N PRO A 323 -9.00 35.50 5.40
CA PRO A 323 -9.19 36.90 5.78
C PRO A 323 -8.25 37.38 6.89
N GLU A 324 -7.91 36.52 7.86
CA GLU A 324 -6.98 36.85 8.95
C GLU A 324 -5.52 36.89 8.47
N ILE A 325 -5.09 35.92 7.66
CA ILE A 325 -3.77 35.92 7.01
C ILE A 325 -3.51 37.23 6.27
N LYS A 326 -4.51 37.74 5.52
CA LYS A 326 -4.40 38.97 4.72
C LYS A 326 -4.19 40.26 5.54
N LYS A 327 -4.23 40.21 6.87
CA LYS A 327 -3.88 41.35 7.73
C LYS A 327 -2.36 41.52 7.90
N TYR A 328 -1.57 40.46 7.67
CA TYR A 328 -0.15 40.41 8.05
C TYR A 328 0.79 40.33 6.83
N PRO A 329 1.92 41.08 6.81
CA PRO A 329 2.84 41.09 5.68
C PRO A 329 3.60 39.77 5.47
N SER A 330 3.85 39.00 6.53
CA SER A 330 4.57 37.73 6.47
C SER A 330 3.65 36.54 6.80
N LEU A 331 3.82 35.44 6.05
CA LEU A 331 3.11 34.18 6.24
C LEU A 331 4.07 32.97 6.26
N ILE A 332 3.93 32.11 7.26
CA ILE A 332 4.49 30.74 7.24
C ILE A 332 3.36 29.73 6.98
N ILE A 333 3.52 28.88 5.98
CA ILE A 333 2.66 27.72 5.71
C ILE A 333 3.43 26.46 6.12
N ASP A 334 3.12 25.91 7.29
CA ASP A 334 3.79 24.73 7.85
C ASP A 334 3.06 23.45 7.43
N VAL A 335 3.62 22.77 6.42
CA VAL A 335 3.15 21.49 5.87
C VAL A 335 4.08 20.32 6.24
N ARG A 336 4.91 20.47 7.29
CA ARG A 336 5.67 19.35 7.85
C ARG A 336 4.71 18.22 8.23
N ASN A 337 5.07 16.99 7.89
CA ASN A 337 4.27 15.77 8.07
C ASN A 337 2.95 15.70 7.27
N ASN A 338 2.77 16.53 6.24
CA ASN A 338 1.59 16.45 5.36
C ASN A 338 1.83 15.48 4.18
N GLY A 339 1.34 14.25 4.32
CA GLY A 339 1.47 13.19 3.31
C GLY A 339 0.67 13.39 2.00
N GLY A 340 0.14 14.60 1.73
CA GLY A 340 -0.59 14.90 0.50
C GLY A 340 -2.04 14.43 0.50
N GLY A 341 -2.59 14.15 -0.69
CA GLY A 341 -3.94 13.61 -0.88
C GLY A 341 -4.64 14.06 -2.17
N SER A 342 -5.14 15.29 -2.20
CA SER A 342 -5.78 15.90 -3.37
C SER A 342 -5.39 17.37 -3.52
N ASP A 343 -5.00 17.76 -4.72
CA ASP A 343 -4.45 19.09 -5.01
C ASP A 343 -5.47 20.23 -4.78
N ASN A 344 -6.76 19.92 -4.95
CA ASN A 344 -7.88 20.79 -4.59
C ASN A 344 -7.79 21.33 -3.15
N ASN A 345 -7.18 20.55 -2.24
CA ASN A 345 -7.11 20.89 -0.82
C ASN A 345 -5.98 21.88 -0.47
N TYR A 346 -5.06 22.20 -1.38
CA TYR A 346 -4.21 23.39 -1.27
C TYR A 346 -4.64 24.52 -2.21
N GLY A 347 -5.48 24.27 -3.21
CA GLY A 347 -5.90 25.25 -4.23
C GLY A 347 -6.45 26.58 -3.68
N ALA A 348 -7.08 26.59 -2.50
CA ALA A 348 -7.54 27.79 -1.82
C ALA A 348 -6.40 28.74 -1.35
N LEU A 349 -5.19 28.21 -1.17
CA LEU A 349 -4.00 28.97 -0.80
C LEU A 349 -3.37 29.66 -2.02
N MET A 350 -3.50 29.07 -3.22
CA MET A 350 -2.80 29.53 -4.42
C MET A 350 -3.03 31.02 -4.76
N PRO A 351 -4.22 31.61 -4.61
CA PRO A 351 -4.41 33.06 -4.77
C PRO A 351 -3.59 33.94 -3.81
N LEU A 352 -3.13 33.43 -2.66
CA LEU A 352 -2.20 34.15 -1.78
C LEU A 352 -0.76 34.09 -2.30
N LEU A 353 -0.38 32.97 -2.92
CA LEU A 353 0.97 32.69 -3.39
C LEU A 353 1.26 33.30 -4.76
N TYR A 354 0.27 33.29 -5.65
CA TYR A 354 0.47 33.47 -7.09
C TYR A 354 1.01 34.86 -7.49
N THR A 355 2.13 34.84 -8.24
CA THR A 355 2.72 36.03 -8.88
C THR A 355 3.07 35.85 -10.34
N ASP A 356 3.09 34.62 -10.85
CA ASP A 356 3.53 34.28 -12.20
C ASP A 356 2.87 32.98 -12.68
N THR A 357 2.85 32.76 -13.99
CA THR A 357 2.13 31.64 -14.61
C THR A 357 2.77 30.30 -14.24
N ILE A 358 1.98 29.40 -13.65
CA ILE A 358 2.43 28.05 -13.29
C ILE A 358 2.40 27.19 -14.55
N ARG A 359 3.52 26.56 -14.89
CA ARG A 359 3.59 25.56 -15.98
C ARG A 359 3.37 24.17 -15.37
N ASN A 360 2.24 23.56 -15.72
CA ASN A 360 1.89 22.22 -15.26
C ASN A 360 2.75 21.18 -16.02
N ASP A 361 3.23 20.14 -15.33
CA ASP A 361 3.75 18.95 -16.01
C ASP A 361 2.59 18.09 -16.54
N PHE A 362 2.85 17.25 -17.55
CA PHE A 362 1.84 16.39 -18.15
C PHE A 362 1.97 14.93 -17.69
N VAL A 363 0.83 14.27 -17.59
CA VAL A 363 0.71 12.88 -17.14
C VAL A 363 0.52 11.97 -18.35
N GLU A 364 1.32 10.92 -18.44
CA GLU A 364 1.18 9.83 -19.40
C GLU A 364 0.69 8.57 -18.71
N LEU A 365 -0.18 7.81 -19.39
CA LEU A 365 -0.62 6.47 -18.99
C LEU A 365 0.21 5.42 -19.74
N PHE A 366 0.64 4.37 -19.05
CA PHE A 366 1.31 3.23 -19.65
C PHE A 366 0.31 2.11 -19.97
N TYR A 367 0.18 1.76 -21.25
CA TYR A 367 -0.80 0.77 -21.68
C TYR A 367 -0.24 -0.64 -21.69
N THR A 368 -0.84 -1.51 -20.89
CA THR A 368 -0.75 -2.96 -21.03
C THR A 368 -2.14 -3.58 -20.90
N GLU A 369 -2.31 -4.81 -21.33
CA GLU A 369 -3.54 -5.59 -21.14
C GLU A 369 -3.95 -5.72 -19.66
N ASP A 370 -2.99 -5.74 -18.73
CA ASP A 370 -3.30 -5.91 -17.30
C ASP A 370 -3.56 -4.57 -16.61
N ASN A 371 -2.91 -3.49 -17.06
CA ASN A 371 -3.30 -2.12 -16.70
C ASN A 371 -4.72 -1.84 -17.21
N LEU A 372 -5.05 -2.21 -18.45
CA LEU A 372 -6.41 -2.08 -19.00
C LEU A 372 -7.45 -2.82 -18.14
N LYS A 373 -7.22 -4.10 -17.81
CA LYS A 373 -8.12 -4.87 -16.92
C LYS A 373 -8.27 -4.22 -15.54
N ALA A 374 -7.21 -3.66 -14.97
CA ALA A 374 -7.28 -2.97 -13.70
C ALA A 374 -8.16 -1.70 -13.78
N TYR A 375 -8.04 -0.92 -14.86
CA TYR A 375 -8.93 0.21 -15.13
C TYR A 375 -10.39 -0.20 -15.36
N GLU A 376 -10.62 -1.31 -16.09
CA GLU A 376 -11.98 -1.84 -16.31
C GLU A 376 -12.63 -2.33 -15.01
N LYS A 377 -11.86 -2.96 -14.12
CA LYS A 377 -12.30 -3.27 -12.74
C LYS A 377 -12.65 -2.00 -11.97
N MET A 378 -11.79 -0.98 -11.96
CA MET A 378 -12.06 0.30 -11.26
C MET A 378 -13.29 1.04 -11.81
N ARG A 379 -13.53 0.98 -13.14
CA ARG A 379 -14.76 1.47 -13.78
C ARG A 379 -15.99 0.79 -13.19
N ASP A 380 -15.98 -0.54 -13.12
CA ASP A 380 -17.17 -1.31 -12.75
C ASP A 380 -17.43 -1.27 -11.24
N GLU A 381 -16.38 -1.23 -10.42
CA GLU A 381 -16.50 -0.90 -8.99
C GLU A 381 -17.08 0.52 -8.77
N ALA A 382 -16.68 1.51 -9.58
CA ALA A 382 -17.23 2.86 -9.53
C ALA A 382 -18.68 2.96 -10.00
N LYS A 383 -19.09 2.15 -10.99
CA LYS A 383 -20.50 2.01 -11.41
C LYS A 383 -21.37 1.36 -10.32
N ALA A 384 -20.85 0.35 -9.64
CA ALA A 384 -21.55 -0.37 -8.59
C ALA A 384 -21.72 0.44 -7.28
N ASN A 385 -20.80 1.38 -7.00
CA ASN A 385 -20.75 2.13 -5.73
C ASN A 385 -20.86 3.66 -5.94
N PRO A 386 -21.94 4.19 -6.54
CA PRO A 386 -22.08 5.61 -6.88
C PRO A 386 -22.16 6.54 -5.66
N GLN A 387 -22.40 6.01 -4.44
CA GLN A 387 -22.33 6.76 -3.18
C GLN A 387 -20.88 7.05 -2.77
N GLN A 388 -19.93 6.17 -3.11
CA GLN A 388 -18.50 6.31 -2.80
C GLN A 388 -17.78 7.11 -3.87
N TYR A 389 -18.04 6.82 -5.16
CA TYR A 389 -17.33 7.42 -6.29
C TYR A 389 -18.08 8.57 -6.96
N GLY A 390 -19.30 8.86 -6.51
CA GLY A 390 -20.23 9.77 -7.19
C GLY A 390 -20.88 9.13 -8.42
N LYS A 391 -22.13 9.54 -8.73
CA LYS A 391 -22.95 8.99 -9.83
C LYS A 391 -22.21 8.87 -11.18
N ASN A 392 -21.29 9.79 -11.45
CA ASN A 392 -20.56 9.89 -12.72
C ASN A 392 -19.05 9.54 -12.60
N GLY A 393 -18.56 9.09 -11.44
CA GLY A 393 -17.12 8.88 -11.20
C GLY A 393 -16.47 7.89 -12.18
N TYR A 394 -17.25 6.91 -12.63
CA TYR A 394 -16.82 5.90 -13.60
C TYR A 394 -16.43 6.46 -14.97
N LEU A 395 -16.93 7.63 -15.38
CA LEU A 395 -16.61 8.25 -16.67
C LEU A 395 -15.11 8.56 -16.80
N SER A 396 -14.46 8.88 -15.68
CA SER A 396 -13.01 9.14 -15.66
C SER A 396 -12.15 7.89 -15.86
N TRP A 397 -12.72 6.70 -15.56
CA TRP A 397 -12.11 5.42 -15.90
C TRP A 397 -12.41 5.06 -17.36
N GLU A 398 -13.65 5.22 -17.82
CA GLU A 398 -14.05 4.96 -19.23
C GLU A 398 -13.25 5.79 -20.24
N TYR A 399 -13.02 7.08 -19.97
CA TYR A 399 -12.16 7.90 -20.82
C TYR A 399 -10.78 7.27 -21.00
N ARG A 400 -10.12 6.86 -19.90
CA ARG A 400 -8.77 6.29 -19.94
C ARG A 400 -8.74 4.88 -20.55
N ILE A 401 -9.79 4.08 -20.37
CA ILE A 401 -9.99 2.79 -21.06
C ILE A 401 -10.09 3.00 -22.57
N ASN A 402 -10.84 4.01 -23.01
CA ASN A 402 -11.00 4.33 -24.43
C ASN A 402 -9.70 4.87 -25.04
N GLN A 403 -8.93 5.68 -24.30
CA GLN A 403 -7.59 6.09 -24.75
C GLN A 403 -6.62 4.90 -24.84
N MET A 404 -6.64 3.94 -23.91
CA MET A 404 -5.84 2.71 -24.03
C MET A 404 -6.23 1.91 -25.28
N LYS A 405 -7.52 1.69 -25.52
CA LYS A 405 -8.03 0.96 -26.70
C LYS A 405 -7.82 1.71 -28.04
N GLN A 406 -7.35 2.95 -28.01
CA GLN A 406 -6.95 3.75 -29.19
C GLN A 406 -5.41 3.82 -29.38
N ASN A 407 -4.63 3.20 -28.50
CA ASN A 407 -3.17 3.21 -28.52
C ASN A 407 -2.59 1.78 -28.63
N THR A 408 -1.28 1.68 -28.81
CA THR A 408 -0.56 0.40 -28.96
C THR A 408 -0.18 -0.18 -27.58
N PRO A 409 -0.40 -1.48 -27.30
CA PRO A 409 0.11 -2.12 -26.09
C PRO A 409 1.63 -1.95 -25.97
N GLY A 410 2.11 -1.63 -24.77
CA GLY A 410 3.51 -1.30 -24.50
C GLY A 410 3.89 0.17 -24.75
N SER A 411 2.94 1.05 -25.12
CA SER A 411 3.20 2.49 -25.28
C SER A 411 2.88 3.32 -24.04
N PHE A 412 3.47 4.52 -23.99
CA PHE A 412 3.00 5.62 -23.16
C PHE A 412 2.24 6.62 -24.04
N PHE A 413 1.18 7.22 -23.51
CA PHE A 413 0.47 8.32 -24.17
C PHE A 413 -0.06 9.35 -23.15
N PRO A 414 -0.16 10.63 -23.51
CA PRO A 414 -0.66 11.67 -22.61
C PRO A 414 -2.15 11.49 -22.27
N ILE A 415 -2.49 11.66 -20.99
CA ILE A 415 -3.88 11.73 -20.49
C ILE A 415 -4.20 13.11 -19.87
N SER A 416 -3.30 14.08 -20.04
CA SER A 416 -3.51 15.50 -19.76
C SER A 416 -2.90 16.34 -20.89
N ALA A 417 -3.32 17.59 -21.02
CA ALA A 417 -2.76 18.49 -22.03
C ALA A 417 -1.25 18.71 -21.82
N GLN A 418 -0.47 18.53 -22.88
CA GLN A 418 0.92 19.00 -22.94
C GLN A 418 0.92 20.54 -23.01
N ASN A 419 1.95 21.19 -22.45
CA ASN A 419 2.03 22.65 -22.35
C ASN A 419 0.80 23.29 -21.68
N SER A 420 0.29 22.64 -20.63
CA SER A 420 -0.78 23.18 -19.79
C SER A 420 -0.24 24.22 -18.80
N PHE A 421 -1.01 25.28 -18.57
CA PHE A 421 -0.66 26.37 -17.65
C PHE A 421 -1.81 26.67 -16.68
N SER A 422 -1.48 26.96 -15.44
CA SER A 422 -2.43 27.35 -14.39
C SER A 422 -2.23 28.82 -14.01
N THR A 423 -3.33 29.58 -13.97
CA THR A 423 -3.33 31.00 -13.60
C THR A 423 -4.34 31.28 -12.49
N TYR A 424 -4.00 32.22 -11.61
CA TYR A 424 -4.86 32.68 -10.52
C TYR A 424 -4.92 34.21 -10.51
N LYS A 425 -5.88 34.79 -9.78
CA LYS A 425 -5.91 36.24 -9.55
C LYS A 425 -4.73 36.63 -8.65
N ILE A 426 -3.81 37.44 -9.17
CA ILE A 426 -2.64 37.95 -8.43
C ILE A 426 -3.10 38.69 -7.17
N ASN A 427 -2.47 38.37 -6.03
CA ASN A 427 -2.66 39.08 -4.78
C ASN A 427 -1.58 40.17 -4.61
N ASN A 428 -1.93 41.40 -5.00
CA ASN A 428 -1.08 42.58 -4.83
C ASN A 428 -0.96 43.02 -3.35
N GLY A 429 -1.82 42.54 -2.46
CA GLY A 429 -1.78 42.85 -1.03
C GLY A 429 -0.95 41.84 -0.22
N ASN A 430 -1.22 41.84 1.09
CA ASN A 430 -0.66 40.90 2.06
C ASN A 430 -1.13 39.46 1.81
N PRO A 431 -0.29 38.44 2.12
CA PRO A 431 1.11 38.56 2.51
C PRO A 431 2.02 38.96 1.34
N VAL A 432 3.11 39.65 1.67
CA VAL A 432 4.14 40.10 0.71
C VAL A 432 5.41 39.24 0.78
N LYS A 433 5.69 38.60 1.92
CA LYS A 433 6.71 37.56 2.07
C LYS A 433 6.05 36.25 2.55
N ILE A 434 6.42 35.11 1.97
CA ILE A 434 5.84 33.82 2.32
C ILE A 434 6.95 32.77 2.44
N ALA A 435 6.89 31.93 3.47
CA ALA A 435 7.66 30.69 3.54
C ALA A 435 6.72 29.49 3.56
N ILE A 436 7.05 28.45 2.79
CA ILE A 436 6.46 27.11 2.98
C ILE A 436 7.49 26.27 3.73
N LEU A 437 7.12 25.85 4.95
CA LEU A 437 7.96 25.07 5.85
C LEU A 437 7.56 23.59 5.78
N TYR A 438 8.46 22.73 5.35
CA TYR A 438 8.19 21.31 5.09
C TYR A 438 9.37 20.40 5.48
N ASN A 439 9.16 19.09 5.37
CA ASN A 439 10.15 18.07 5.70
C ASN A 439 9.95 16.81 4.82
N ARG A 440 10.74 15.75 5.03
CA ARG A 440 10.67 14.49 4.25
C ARG A 440 9.31 13.77 4.28
N ASN A 441 8.43 14.14 5.20
CA ASN A 441 7.06 13.62 5.29
C ASN A 441 6.02 14.48 4.53
N CYS A 442 6.46 15.52 3.82
CA CYS A 442 5.67 16.19 2.77
C CYS A 442 5.71 15.32 1.51
N ALA A 443 4.56 14.80 1.08
CA ALA A 443 4.47 13.86 -0.04
C ALA A 443 3.32 14.21 -1.01
N SER A 444 3.39 13.77 -2.27
CA SER A 444 2.28 13.79 -3.22
C SER A 444 1.69 15.20 -3.41
N SER A 445 0.40 15.45 -3.16
CA SER A 445 -0.19 16.82 -3.25
C SER A 445 0.50 17.87 -2.37
N CYS A 446 1.22 17.47 -1.30
CA CYS A 446 2.06 18.41 -0.56
C CYS A 446 3.27 18.87 -1.39
N GLU A 447 3.85 17.98 -2.19
CA GLU A 447 4.95 18.27 -3.11
C GLU A 447 4.48 19.03 -4.35
N GLN A 448 3.27 18.75 -4.84
CA GLN A 448 2.67 19.56 -5.92
C GLN A 448 2.47 21.02 -5.47
N LEU A 449 2.04 21.27 -4.22
CA LEU A 449 2.03 22.63 -3.65
C LEU A 449 3.43 23.28 -3.66
N LEU A 450 4.51 22.54 -3.41
CA LEU A 450 5.88 23.09 -3.49
C LEU A 450 6.25 23.48 -4.92
N LEU A 451 5.92 22.64 -5.92
CA LEU A 451 6.18 22.92 -7.33
C LEU A 451 5.38 24.12 -7.83
N ASP A 452 4.08 24.15 -7.55
CA ASP A 452 3.17 25.23 -7.93
C ASP A 452 3.60 26.56 -7.27
N ALA A 453 4.02 26.51 -6.01
CA ALA A 453 4.48 27.69 -5.26
C ALA A 453 5.88 28.15 -5.68
N ALA A 454 6.72 27.31 -6.30
CA ALA A 454 8.06 27.69 -6.75
C ALA A 454 8.05 28.73 -7.89
N PHE A 455 6.93 28.87 -8.61
CA PHE A 455 6.70 29.96 -9.57
C PHE A 455 6.45 31.32 -8.89
N SER A 456 6.29 31.37 -7.56
CA SER A 456 6.03 32.61 -6.83
C SER A 456 7.30 33.34 -6.42
N LYS A 457 7.38 34.61 -6.86
CA LYS A 457 8.38 35.60 -6.45
C LYS A 457 8.22 36.03 -4.97
N LYS A 458 7.13 35.65 -4.30
CA LYS A 458 6.88 35.88 -2.86
C LYS A 458 7.27 34.70 -1.97
N VAL A 459 7.52 33.50 -2.52
CA VAL A 459 7.68 32.26 -1.74
C VAL A 459 9.16 31.84 -1.59
N LYS A 460 9.55 31.51 -0.36
CA LYS A 460 10.72 30.66 -0.06
C LYS A 460 10.25 29.27 0.33
N LEU A 461 10.82 28.23 -0.29
CA LEU A 461 10.69 26.85 0.18
C LEU A 461 11.76 26.61 1.26
N VAL A 462 11.37 26.13 2.46
CA VAL A 462 12.24 26.09 3.65
C VAL A 462 12.10 24.76 4.38
N GLY A 463 13.22 24.17 4.81
CA GLY A 463 13.22 22.92 5.60
C GLY A 463 14.30 21.93 5.18
N GLU A 464 13.88 20.73 4.77
CA GLU A 464 14.71 19.71 4.13
C GLU A 464 14.02 19.20 2.85
N ASN A 465 14.62 18.28 2.10
CA ASN A 465 13.96 17.64 0.95
C ASN A 465 12.62 16.99 1.35
N SER A 466 11.65 17.00 0.43
CA SER A 466 10.37 16.31 0.61
C SER A 466 10.49 14.79 0.43
N GLY A 467 9.38 14.07 0.35
CA GLY A 467 9.34 12.60 0.32
C GLY A 467 9.70 11.95 -1.02
N GLY A 468 9.47 12.63 -2.14
CA GLY A 468 9.70 12.11 -3.49
C GLY A 468 8.59 11.19 -4.01
N TYR A 469 7.33 11.61 -3.87
CA TYR A 469 6.09 10.92 -4.27
C TYR A 469 5.31 11.74 -5.32
N ILE A 470 5.95 12.21 -6.39
CA ILE A 470 5.39 13.29 -7.24
C ILE A 470 5.24 12.94 -8.72
N ALA A 471 5.90 11.88 -9.18
CA ALA A 471 6.01 11.58 -10.62
C ALA A 471 5.27 10.31 -11.05
N TYR A 472 5.09 9.32 -10.18
CA TYR A 472 4.28 8.12 -10.49
C TYR A 472 2.90 8.19 -9.81
N GLY A 473 1.89 7.53 -10.39
CA GLY A 473 0.51 7.64 -9.88
C GLY A 473 -0.48 6.64 -10.46
N ASN A 474 -1.76 6.84 -10.12
CA ASN A 474 -2.87 5.91 -10.40
C ASN A 474 -2.53 4.48 -9.97
N VAL A 475 -2.44 4.28 -8.65
CA VAL A 475 -2.13 2.99 -8.02
C VAL A 475 -3.26 1.99 -8.26
N MET A 476 -2.91 0.85 -8.83
CA MET A 476 -3.79 -0.31 -9.03
C MET A 476 -3.45 -1.42 -8.03
N SER A 477 -4.29 -2.46 -7.93
CA SER A 477 -4.07 -3.60 -7.03
C SER A 477 -4.44 -4.94 -7.64
N VAL A 478 -3.60 -5.95 -7.42
CA VAL A 478 -3.72 -7.31 -7.95
C VAL A 478 -3.32 -8.35 -6.91
N LYS A 479 -3.82 -9.57 -7.06
CA LYS A 479 -3.36 -10.72 -6.28
C LYS A 479 -2.14 -11.36 -6.93
N THR A 480 -1.12 -11.58 -6.12
CA THR A 480 0.12 -12.30 -6.50
C THR A 480 -0.12 -13.82 -6.51
N PRO A 481 0.84 -14.65 -6.99
CA PRO A 481 0.72 -16.11 -6.93
C PRO A 481 0.40 -16.66 -5.53
N CYS A 482 0.98 -16.10 -4.47
CA CYS A 482 0.65 -16.45 -3.08
C CYS A 482 -0.66 -15.83 -2.53
N GLY A 483 -1.39 -15.04 -3.31
CA GLY A 483 -2.59 -14.34 -2.85
C GLY A 483 -2.33 -13.12 -1.94
N ASN A 484 -1.08 -12.63 -1.87
CA ASN A 484 -0.77 -11.34 -1.27
C ASN A 484 -1.25 -10.20 -2.20
N ASN A 485 -1.17 -8.94 -1.73
CA ASN A 485 -1.51 -7.77 -2.55
C ASN A 485 -0.24 -7.15 -3.13
N LEU A 486 -0.18 -7.02 -4.46
CA LEU A 486 0.76 -6.15 -5.15
C LEU A 486 0.03 -4.87 -5.58
N TYR A 487 0.64 -3.73 -5.29
CA TYR A 487 0.19 -2.40 -5.70
C TYR A 487 1.24 -1.79 -6.62
N TRP A 488 0.81 -1.25 -7.76
CA TRP A 488 1.71 -0.61 -8.72
C TRP A 488 1.06 0.61 -9.35
N THR A 489 1.87 1.60 -9.71
CA THR A 489 1.41 2.76 -10.48
C THR A 489 1.21 2.42 -11.95
N THR A 490 0.40 3.22 -12.64
CA THR A 490 0.10 3.04 -14.07
C THR A 490 0.37 4.30 -14.89
N THR A 491 0.51 5.46 -14.24
CA THR A 491 0.89 6.72 -14.89
C THR A 491 2.26 7.22 -14.46
N ARG A 492 2.93 7.95 -15.35
CA ARG A 492 4.12 8.76 -15.05
C ARG A 492 3.89 10.23 -15.43
N LYS A 493 4.64 11.12 -14.79
CA LYS A 493 4.99 12.46 -15.28
C LYS A 493 6.32 12.42 -16.06
N ASN A 494 6.73 13.55 -16.64
CA ASN A 494 7.98 13.61 -17.41
C ASN A 494 9.03 14.57 -16.84
N ASN A 495 8.66 15.82 -16.55
CA ASN A 495 9.58 16.82 -16.02
C ASN A 495 9.82 16.63 -14.52
N ASP A 496 8.82 16.15 -13.78
CA ASP A 496 8.88 15.98 -12.32
C ASP A 496 9.61 14.69 -11.87
N ARG A 497 9.91 13.74 -12.78
CA ARG A 497 10.58 12.46 -12.44
C ARG A 497 11.92 12.61 -11.71
N LYS A 498 12.62 13.73 -11.90
CA LYS A 498 13.85 14.09 -11.17
C LYS A 498 13.68 14.26 -9.65
N TYR A 499 12.45 14.44 -9.17
CA TYR A 499 12.13 14.61 -7.75
C TYR A 499 11.60 13.33 -7.08
N GLU A 500 11.15 12.34 -7.85
CA GLU A 500 10.73 11.04 -7.31
C GLU A 500 11.89 10.37 -6.57
N PHE A 501 11.62 9.70 -5.44
CA PHE A 501 12.60 9.06 -4.55
C PHE A 501 13.62 10.01 -3.88
N VAL A 502 13.80 11.25 -4.36
CA VAL A 502 14.78 12.23 -3.87
C VAL A 502 14.13 13.31 -3.00
N GLY A 503 12.96 13.79 -3.42
CA GLY A 503 12.26 14.94 -2.86
C GLY A 503 12.76 16.29 -3.42
N ILE A 504 11.86 17.27 -3.42
CA ILE A 504 12.10 18.66 -3.83
C ILE A 504 12.99 19.34 -2.78
N GLU A 505 14.16 19.81 -3.20
CA GLU A 505 15.11 20.52 -2.33
C GLU A 505 14.61 21.95 -2.01
N PRO A 506 14.70 22.41 -0.74
CA PRO A 506 14.25 23.74 -0.35
C PRO A 506 15.18 24.85 -0.84
N HIS A 507 14.61 26.02 -1.12
CA HIS A 507 15.37 27.25 -1.41
C HIS A 507 16.26 27.66 -0.22
N VAL A 508 15.87 27.29 1.01
CA VAL A 508 16.69 27.43 2.23
C VAL A 508 16.62 26.15 3.05
N LYS A 509 17.72 25.39 3.06
CA LYS A 509 17.88 24.20 3.91
C LYS A 509 18.15 24.61 5.35
N ILE A 510 17.36 24.10 6.29
CA ILE A 510 17.53 24.38 7.71
C ILE A 510 18.78 23.63 8.22
N PRO A 511 19.68 24.28 9.00
CA PRO A 511 20.87 23.62 9.54
C PRO A 511 20.50 22.42 10.42
N ALA A 512 21.29 21.36 10.35
CA ALA A 512 21.04 20.14 11.12
C ALA A 512 20.95 20.40 12.65
N SER A 513 21.63 21.43 13.16
CA SER A 513 21.64 21.86 14.57
C SER A 513 20.45 22.72 15.00
N GLU A 514 19.58 23.18 14.09
CA GLU A 514 18.41 23.98 14.45
C GLU A 514 17.23 23.09 14.88
N THR A 515 16.62 23.45 16.01
CA THR A 515 15.56 22.70 16.67
C THR A 515 14.20 23.39 16.60
N ASP A 516 14.17 24.73 16.49
CA ASP A 516 12.94 25.47 16.21
C ASP A 516 12.93 25.99 14.77
N TRP A 517 12.45 25.11 13.89
CA TRP A 517 12.28 25.40 12.48
C TRP A 517 11.25 26.50 12.21
N VAL A 518 10.30 26.75 13.14
CA VAL A 518 9.30 27.81 13.00
C VAL A 518 9.96 29.15 13.27
N GLU A 519 10.69 29.27 14.38
CA GLU A 519 11.44 30.47 14.73
C GLU A 519 12.55 30.78 13.71
N TYR A 520 13.30 29.78 13.24
CA TYR A 520 14.25 29.95 12.13
C TYR A 520 13.59 30.53 10.88
N THR A 521 12.42 29.99 10.49
CA THR A 521 11.68 30.45 9.32
C THR A 521 11.06 31.83 9.54
N ARG A 522 10.67 32.17 10.77
CA ARG A 522 10.19 33.52 11.16
C ARG A 522 11.30 34.56 10.95
N ARG A 523 12.51 34.30 11.47
CA ARG A 523 13.69 35.17 11.27
C ARG A 523 14.04 35.35 9.79
N LEU A 524 13.85 34.32 8.96
CA LEU A 524 14.08 34.34 7.50
C LEU A 524 13.07 35.20 6.70
N LEU A 525 11.94 35.57 7.31
CA LEU A 525 10.89 36.44 6.76
C LEU A 525 10.93 37.88 7.31
N GLN A 526 11.81 38.20 8.26
CA GLN A 526 12.06 39.59 8.67
C GLN A 526 12.82 40.36 7.59
#